data_AF-A0AAN7C7W0-F1
#
_entry.id   AF-A0AAN7C7W0-F1
#
_cell.length_a   1.000
_cell.length_b   1.000
_cell.length_c   1.000
_cell.angle_alpha   90.00
_cell.angle_beta   90.00
_cell.angle_gamma   90.00
#
_symmetry.space_group_name_H-M   'P 1'
#
loop_
_entity.id
_entity.type
_entity.pdbx_description
1 polymer ?
#
loop_
_entity_poly.entity_id
_entity_poly.type
_entity_poly.pdbx_seq_one_letter_code
_entity_poly.pdbx_strand_id
1 'polypeptide(L)'
;MEHINFDWLDGDSALNYATPEFLTTDSPGIGPAAERASPVAEQAEQQNGERPLPLLRLSNWESNKQYDKNNPECIHYDFRWKVSQRENIRARHVCSDTDPDLVLAPSDFWRVNFKTRLETLLKDKDKFPGDVYTCEETIIDISIERSRQRGLKKRFNNMEIDWKVVDGHLEGLSALFSKRRKITFSIEFIYKEVASDSTIAKGKKKKQSATEAQKLQRAAEAGLWARVYERHRCRGKHCKQGPHCWPDERGNHHRLLPRHLEDLVRHIKGNMKEGEKEEDVDVNIEIPPRILKDVLDNNRKRKPEDSIGCRNCKTHVSAHSGHHDAAGASLEDVTDVDGDRKDKLEEYCNWTLQQVKSDRWREALQAANQFALDQFLELNSILQHPTVAANLMIKGGVKPGIALQFVSNIKKFQQEAKRL
;
A
#
# COMPACT_ATOMS: atom_id res chain seq x y z
N MET A 1 -21.58 -43.97 -24.81
CA MET A 1 -21.88 -43.23 -26.05
C MET A 1 -21.69 -41.76 -25.72
N GLU A 2 -20.69 -41.02 -26.16
CA GLU A 2 -19.62 -41.23 -27.14
C GLU A 2 -18.37 -40.50 -26.62
N HIS A 3 -17.22 -41.14 -26.86
CA HIS A 3 -15.87 -40.67 -26.62
C HIS A 3 -15.29 -40.21 -27.96
N ILE A 4 -14.50 -39.13 -27.94
CA ILE A 4 -13.51 -38.72 -28.95
C ILE A 4 -12.28 -38.35 -28.09
N ASN A 5 -11.19 -39.11 -27.90
CA ASN A 5 -10.15 -39.72 -28.79
C ASN A 5 -9.54 -38.69 -29.77
N PHE A 6 -8.23 -38.41 -29.86
CA PHE A 6 -7.05 -39.27 -29.71
C PHE A 6 -5.73 -38.44 -29.75
N ASP A 7 -4.68 -38.94 -29.06
CA ASP A 7 -3.20 -38.91 -29.24
C ASP A 7 -2.43 -37.72 -29.85
N TRP A 8 -1.47 -37.13 -29.11
CA TRP A 8 -0.04 -37.51 -28.90
C TRP A 8 0.86 -37.30 -30.12
N LEU A 9 1.94 -36.53 -29.95
CA LEU A 9 3.29 -37.00 -30.26
C LEU A 9 4.35 -36.20 -29.47
N ASP A 10 5.16 -37.00 -28.81
CA ASP A 10 6.36 -36.72 -28.03
C ASP A 10 7.51 -36.26 -28.95
N GLY A 11 8.45 -35.49 -28.40
CA GLY A 11 9.53 -34.91 -29.21
C GLY A 11 10.62 -34.28 -28.34
N ASP A 12 11.42 -35.14 -27.72
CA ASP A 12 12.68 -34.80 -27.07
C ASP A 12 13.58 -33.95 -27.97
N SER A 13 14.15 -32.88 -27.43
CA SER A 13 15.31 -32.20 -28.02
C SER A 13 16.18 -31.60 -26.92
N ALA A 14 17.06 -32.46 -26.39
CA ALA A 14 18.21 -32.07 -25.60
C ALA A 14 19.25 -31.39 -26.52
N LEU A 15 19.56 -30.12 -26.27
CA LEU A 15 20.66 -29.42 -26.92
C LEU A 15 21.93 -29.56 -26.09
N ASN A 16 22.82 -30.43 -26.57
CA ASN A 16 24.17 -30.62 -26.05
C ASN A 16 25.10 -29.49 -26.51
N TYR A 17 25.86 -28.95 -25.56
CA TYR A 17 27.03 -28.11 -25.77
C TYR A 17 28.25 -28.99 -26.09
N ALA A 18 28.86 -28.83 -27.27
CA ALA A 18 30.26 -29.19 -27.49
C ALA A 18 30.87 -28.44 -28.70
N THR A 19 32.04 -27.86 -28.45
CA THR A 19 32.95 -27.15 -29.35
C THR A 19 33.48 -28.05 -30.49
N PRO A 20 33.75 -27.52 -31.70
CA PRO A 20 34.69 -28.14 -32.61
C PRO A 20 36.02 -27.38 -32.62
N GLU A 21 37.06 -28.00 -32.06
CA GLU A 21 38.43 -27.82 -32.53
C GLU A 21 38.64 -28.68 -33.78
N PHE A 22 39.37 -28.19 -34.79
CA PHE A 22 40.55 -28.87 -35.36
C PHE A 22 41.08 -28.16 -36.63
N LEU A 23 42.37 -27.80 -36.53
CA LEU A 23 43.48 -28.01 -37.48
C LEU A 23 43.46 -27.47 -38.92
N THR A 24 44.33 -26.47 -39.09
CA THR A 24 45.38 -26.33 -40.12
C THR A 24 45.68 -27.54 -41.01
N THR A 25 45.76 -27.34 -42.34
CA THR A 25 46.84 -27.89 -43.19
C THR A 25 46.98 -27.09 -44.51
N ASP A 26 48.23 -26.83 -44.88
CA ASP A 26 48.75 -26.05 -46.01
C ASP A 26 48.55 -26.66 -47.42
N SER A 27 48.53 -25.79 -48.45
CA SER A 27 49.38 -25.94 -49.66
C SER A 27 49.32 -24.74 -50.64
N PRO A 28 50.34 -24.57 -51.51
CA PRO A 28 50.84 -23.25 -51.95
C PRO A 28 50.63 -22.94 -53.45
N GLY A 29 50.72 -21.66 -53.82
CA GLY A 29 50.70 -21.20 -55.22
C GLY A 29 51.25 -19.78 -55.43
N ILE A 30 52.58 -19.69 -55.54
CA ILE A 30 53.42 -18.88 -56.47
C ILE A 30 52.86 -17.51 -56.98
N GLY A 31 53.61 -16.42 -56.71
CA GLY A 31 53.33 -15.01 -57.04
C GLY A 31 53.53 -14.57 -58.52
N PRO A 32 53.85 -13.28 -58.86
CA PRO A 32 54.74 -12.38 -58.11
C PRO A 32 54.38 -10.86 -58.01
N ALA A 33 55.05 -10.22 -57.04
CA ALA A 33 55.68 -8.88 -57.00
C ALA A 33 54.97 -7.59 -57.50
N ALA A 34 54.69 -6.68 -56.56
CA ALA A 34 55.03 -5.24 -56.57
C ALA A 34 54.56 -4.64 -55.21
N GLU A 35 55.43 -4.31 -54.27
CA GLU A 35 56.13 -3.03 -54.10
C GLU A 35 55.51 -2.25 -52.90
N ARG A 36 56.39 -1.58 -52.16
CA ARG A 36 56.21 -1.08 -50.79
C ARG A 36 55.13 -0.02 -50.65
N ALA A 37 54.38 -0.09 -49.55
CA ALA A 37 54.11 1.07 -48.69
C ALA A 37 53.58 0.61 -47.32
N SER A 38 54.34 0.88 -46.26
CA SER A 38 53.81 0.90 -44.89
C SER A 38 52.93 2.14 -44.70
N PRO A 39 51.78 2.03 -44.02
CA PRO A 39 51.30 3.11 -43.19
C PRO A 39 51.35 2.68 -41.72
N VAL A 40 52.15 3.43 -40.97
CA VAL A 40 51.90 3.91 -39.61
C VAL A 40 50.76 3.19 -38.88
N ALA A 41 51.12 2.36 -37.89
CA ALA A 41 50.16 1.85 -36.92
C ALA A 41 49.50 3.03 -36.20
N GLU A 42 48.23 3.24 -36.52
CA GLU A 42 47.30 4.06 -35.74
C GLU A 42 47.30 3.56 -34.29
N GLN A 43 47.70 4.45 -33.38
CA GLN A 43 47.31 4.37 -31.99
C GLN A 43 45.80 4.58 -31.89
N ALA A 44 45.20 3.87 -30.93
CA ALA A 44 43.77 3.75 -30.65
C ALA A 44 43.06 2.78 -31.62
N GLU A 45 42.51 1.66 -31.16
CA GLU A 45 41.58 1.59 -30.04
C GLU A 45 42.01 0.55 -29.00
N GLN A 46 42.38 1.03 -27.82
CA GLN A 46 42.15 0.23 -26.62
C GLN A 46 40.64 0.01 -26.55
N GLN A 47 40.18 -1.17 -26.97
CA GLN A 47 38.92 -1.71 -26.50
C GLN A 47 39.09 -1.89 -24.99
N ASN A 48 38.80 -0.83 -24.23
CA ASN A 48 38.62 -0.90 -22.80
C ASN A 48 37.37 -1.75 -22.57
N GLY A 49 37.55 -3.07 -22.58
CA GLY A 49 36.57 -3.99 -22.05
C GLY A 49 36.42 -3.63 -20.58
N GLU A 50 35.38 -2.84 -20.25
CA GLU A 50 35.01 -2.50 -18.87
C GLU A 50 34.89 -3.81 -18.10
N ARG A 51 35.95 -4.18 -17.37
CA ARG A 51 35.91 -5.34 -16.49
C ARG A 51 34.82 -5.06 -15.45
N PRO A 52 33.90 -5.98 -15.21
CA PRO A 52 32.90 -5.80 -14.16
C PRO A 52 33.62 -5.58 -12.83
N LEU A 53 33.29 -4.47 -12.18
CA LEU A 53 33.70 -4.17 -10.82
C LEU A 53 33.27 -5.31 -9.88
N PRO A 54 34.19 -5.88 -9.10
CA PRO A 54 33.89 -7.00 -8.20
C PRO A 54 33.12 -6.53 -6.97
N LEU A 55 32.41 -7.46 -6.35
CA LEU A 55 31.91 -7.28 -4.99
C LEU A 55 33.01 -7.64 -3.99
N LEU A 56 33.37 -6.70 -3.10
CA LEU A 56 34.54 -6.85 -2.26
C LEU A 56 34.31 -7.86 -1.13
N ARG A 57 35.08 -8.96 -1.12
CA ARG A 57 35.06 -9.95 -0.03
C ARG A 57 35.91 -9.50 1.15
N LEU A 58 35.62 -10.06 2.33
CA LEU A 58 36.36 -9.77 3.57
C LEU A 58 37.88 -9.97 3.44
N SER A 59 38.33 -10.96 2.67
CA SER A 59 39.76 -11.22 2.44
C SER A 59 40.49 -10.08 1.73
N ASN A 60 39.74 -9.27 0.96
CA ASN A 60 40.28 -8.22 0.10
C ASN A 60 39.89 -6.83 0.62
N TRP A 61 39.21 -6.77 1.77
CA TRP A 61 38.73 -5.54 2.37
C TRP A 61 39.68 -5.02 3.44
N GLU A 62 40.01 -3.74 3.34
CA GLU A 62 40.87 -3.04 4.30
C GLU A 62 40.01 -2.01 5.04
N SER A 63 39.85 -2.18 6.36
CA SER A 63 38.99 -1.31 7.17
C SER A 63 39.39 0.17 7.15
N ASN A 64 40.68 0.45 6.90
CA ASN A 64 41.24 1.79 6.95
C ASN A 64 41.41 2.39 5.54
N LYS A 65 41.12 1.63 4.48
CA LYS A 65 41.21 2.11 3.10
C LYS A 65 39.95 2.89 2.77
N GLN A 66 40.14 4.09 2.23
CA GLN A 66 39.05 4.85 1.63
C GLN A 66 38.92 4.42 0.17
N TYR A 67 37.80 3.77 -0.14
CA TYR A 67 37.48 3.35 -1.50
C TYR A 67 36.91 4.54 -2.28
N ASP A 68 37.51 4.85 -3.44
CA ASP A 68 37.13 6.02 -4.23
C ASP A 68 35.80 5.78 -4.96
N LYS A 69 34.82 6.65 -4.70
CA LYS A 69 33.51 6.63 -5.37
C LYS A 69 33.55 7.14 -6.80
N ASN A 70 34.50 8.01 -7.12
CA ASN A 70 34.61 8.64 -8.44
C ASN A 70 35.36 7.73 -9.41
N ASN A 71 36.36 6.97 -8.94
CA ASN A 71 37.00 5.91 -9.70
C ASN A 71 36.91 4.56 -8.94
N PRO A 72 35.72 3.92 -8.93
CA PRO A 72 35.50 2.75 -8.10
C PRO A 72 36.30 1.54 -8.58
N GLU A 73 37.01 0.91 -7.65
CA GLU A 73 37.69 -0.38 -7.85
C GLU A 73 36.77 -1.57 -7.52
N CYS A 74 35.62 -1.31 -6.89
CA CYS A 74 34.62 -2.31 -6.49
C CYS A 74 33.21 -1.69 -6.45
N ILE A 75 32.19 -2.52 -6.22
CA ILE A 75 30.80 -2.03 -6.13
C ILE A 75 30.57 -1.32 -4.79
N HIS A 76 29.98 -0.12 -4.85
CA HIS A 76 29.47 0.58 -3.67
C HIS A 76 27.94 0.50 -3.60
N TYR A 77 27.39 0.39 -2.40
CA TYR A 77 25.95 0.40 -2.18
C TYR A 77 25.56 1.06 -0.87
N ASP A 78 24.36 1.62 -0.82
CA ASP A 78 23.78 2.07 0.44
C ASP A 78 23.08 0.90 1.13
N PHE A 79 23.37 0.68 2.40
CA PHE A 79 22.70 -0.32 3.21
C PHE A 79 21.62 0.33 4.07
N ARG A 80 20.37 -0.07 3.86
CA ARG A 80 19.25 0.34 4.71
C ARG A 80 18.79 -0.83 5.54
N TRP A 81 18.55 -0.61 6.81
CA TRP A 81 18.00 -1.67 7.65
C TRP A 81 16.83 -1.18 8.47
N LYS A 82 15.91 -2.09 8.76
CA LYS A 82 14.71 -1.83 9.53
C LYS A 82 14.43 -3.01 10.46
N VAL A 83 14.04 -2.71 11.69
CA VAL A 83 13.52 -3.70 12.63
C VAL A 83 12.09 -3.33 12.99
N SER A 84 11.21 -4.30 12.86
CA SER A 84 9.78 -4.20 13.13
C SER A 84 9.35 -5.27 14.12
N GLN A 85 8.38 -4.98 14.99
CA GLN A 85 7.78 -5.92 15.94
C GLN A 85 6.36 -6.26 15.51
N ARG A 86 6.05 -7.55 15.38
CA ARG A 86 4.71 -8.06 15.09
C ARG A 86 4.01 -8.43 16.40
N GLU A 87 2.98 -7.66 16.75
CA GLU A 87 2.10 -7.93 17.89
C GLU A 87 0.80 -8.60 17.46
N ASN A 88 0.28 -8.26 16.27
CA ASN A 88 -0.96 -8.80 15.68
C ASN A 88 -0.77 -9.01 14.15
N ILE A 89 -1.71 -8.56 13.32
CA ILE A 89 -1.66 -8.73 11.85
C ILE A 89 -0.58 -7.83 11.20
N ARG A 90 -0.25 -6.68 11.82
CA ARG A 90 0.73 -5.72 11.29
C ARG A 90 2.01 -5.71 12.11
N ALA A 91 3.14 -5.57 11.42
CA ALA A 91 4.44 -5.31 12.04
C ALA A 91 4.58 -3.80 12.29
N ARG A 92 4.74 -3.41 13.55
CA ARG A 92 5.04 -2.04 14.00
C ARG A 92 6.53 -1.77 13.77
N HIS A 93 6.86 -0.65 13.15
CA HIS A 93 8.25 -0.21 13.06
C HIS A 93 8.81 0.11 14.46
N VAL A 94 10.01 -0.38 14.75
CA VAL A 94 10.71 -0.11 16.02
C VAL A 94 11.85 0.85 15.78
N CYS A 95 12.73 0.53 14.82
CA CYS A 95 13.85 1.37 14.45
C CYS A 95 14.37 1.02 13.06
N SER A 96 15.14 1.92 12.49
CA SER A 96 15.79 1.78 11.19
C SER A 96 16.94 2.76 11.10
N ASP A 97 17.90 2.46 10.24
CA ASP A 97 19.00 3.37 9.92
C ASP A 97 19.53 3.08 8.51
N THR A 98 20.50 3.88 8.07
CA THR A 98 21.15 3.73 6.77
C THR A 98 22.66 3.93 6.92
N ASP A 99 23.42 2.93 6.46
CA ASP A 99 24.87 3.01 6.32
C ASP A 99 25.18 3.25 4.83
N PRO A 100 25.52 4.49 4.43
CA PRO A 100 25.77 4.81 3.03
C PRO A 100 27.14 4.28 2.57
N ASP A 101 27.28 4.10 1.26
CA ASP A 101 28.57 3.89 0.60
C ASP A 101 29.40 2.70 1.10
N LEU A 102 28.73 1.59 1.44
CA LEU A 102 29.40 0.34 1.80
C LEU A 102 29.98 -0.35 0.57
N VAL A 103 31.15 -0.96 0.76
CA VAL A 103 31.88 -1.69 -0.29
C VAL A 103 31.98 -3.20 -0.04
N LEU A 104 31.89 -3.60 1.22
CA LEU A 104 32.03 -4.99 1.65
C LEU A 104 30.79 -5.80 1.23
N ALA A 105 30.98 -7.04 0.76
CA ALA A 105 29.88 -7.91 0.38
C ALA A 105 28.82 -8.02 1.50
N PRO A 106 27.51 -7.98 1.20
CA PRO A 106 26.46 -8.05 2.22
C PRO A 106 26.63 -9.18 3.24
N SER A 107 27.02 -10.38 2.78
CA SER A 107 27.26 -11.51 3.68
C SER A 107 28.45 -11.33 4.63
N ASP A 108 29.50 -10.67 4.17
CA ASP A 108 30.68 -10.39 4.97
C ASP A 108 30.41 -9.25 5.93
N PHE A 109 29.77 -8.17 5.48
CA PHE A 109 29.32 -7.05 6.32
C PHE A 109 28.36 -7.51 7.41
N TRP A 110 27.42 -8.39 7.07
CA TRP A 110 26.54 -9.05 8.04
C TRP A 110 27.33 -9.75 9.13
N ARG A 111 28.30 -10.59 8.75
CA ARG A 111 29.09 -11.40 9.68
C ARG A 111 29.98 -10.57 10.60
N VAL A 112 30.63 -9.53 10.08
CA VAL A 112 31.66 -8.80 10.84
C VAL A 112 31.13 -7.61 11.62
N ASN A 113 30.02 -7.01 11.19
CA ASN A 113 29.53 -5.77 11.79
C ASN A 113 28.05 -5.87 12.18
N PHE A 114 27.18 -6.10 11.20
CA PHE A 114 25.77 -5.83 11.40
C PHE A 114 25.08 -6.83 12.32
N LYS A 115 25.48 -8.11 12.33
CA LYS A 115 24.92 -9.11 13.25
C LYS A 115 25.09 -8.69 14.72
N THR A 116 26.29 -8.27 15.11
CA THR A 116 26.58 -7.79 16.48
C THR A 116 25.81 -6.50 16.80
N ARG A 117 25.69 -5.59 15.82
CA ARG A 117 24.89 -4.37 15.95
C ARG A 117 23.42 -4.70 16.21
N LEU A 118 22.85 -5.66 15.49
CA LEU A 118 21.48 -6.14 15.65
C LEU A 118 21.28 -6.82 17.01
N GLU A 119 22.18 -7.69 17.44
CA GLU A 119 22.10 -8.35 18.76
C GLU A 119 22.17 -7.34 19.92
N THR A 120 22.98 -6.29 19.77
CA THR A 120 23.06 -5.20 20.76
C THR A 120 21.77 -4.39 20.79
N LEU A 121 21.21 -4.10 19.61
CA LEU A 121 19.95 -3.38 19.47
C LEU A 121 18.78 -4.14 20.10
N LEU A 122 18.72 -5.46 20.00
CA LEU A 122 17.67 -6.28 20.61
C LEU A 122 17.73 -6.33 22.16
N LYS A 123 18.85 -5.91 22.75
CA LYS A 123 19.01 -5.81 24.23
C LYS A 123 18.55 -4.45 24.77
N ASP A 124 18.25 -3.49 23.90
CA ASP A 124 17.76 -2.17 24.27
C ASP A 124 16.34 -2.28 24.85
N LYS A 125 16.22 -2.19 26.17
CA LYS A 125 14.96 -2.36 26.90
C LYS A 125 13.92 -1.27 26.63
N ASP A 126 14.34 -0.11 26.13
CA ASP A 126 13.41 0.95 25.75
C ASP A 126 12.72 0.62 24.41
N LYS A 127 13.43 -0.05 23.50
CA LYS A 127 12.90 -0.47 22.18
C LYS A 127 12.25 -1.86 22.20
N PHE A 128 12.82 -2.76 23.00
CA PHE A 128 12.45 -4.16 23.12
C PHE A 128 12.22 -4.49 24.61
N PRO A 129 11.06 -4.09 25.18
CA PRO A 129 10.77 -4.26 26.60
C PRO A 129 10.57 -5.73 27.01
N GLY A 130 10.20 -6.59 26.06
CA GLY A 130 9.99 -8.02 26.26
C GLY A 130 11.26 -8.77 26.67
N ASP A 131 11.04 -9.99 27.12
CA ASP A 131 12.13 -10.85 27.60
C ASP A 131 12.80 -11.62 26.46
N VAL A 132 12.00 -12.14 25.51
CA VAL A 132 12.49 -12.96 24.40
C VAL A 132 11.81 -12.55 23.11
N TYR A 133 12.61 -12.33 22.08
CA TYR A 133 12.15 -12.01 20.74
C TYR A 133 12.67 -13.04 19.74
N THR A 134 11.79 -13.52 18.87
CA THR A 134 12.14 -14.40 17.75
C THR A 134 11.91 -13.67 16.44
N CYS A 135 12.89 -13.73 15.54
CA CYS A 135 12.71 -13.24 14.18
C CYS A 135 11.77 -14.20 13.44
N GLU A 136 10.64 -13.71 12.94
CA GLU A 136 9.69 -14.50 12.14
C GLU A 136 10.00 -14.41 10.65
N GLU A 137 10.35 -13.22 10.18
CA GLU A 137 10.49 -12.93 8.76
C GLU A 137 11.64 -11.94 8.54
N THR A 138 12.47 -12.23 7.55
CA THR A 138 13.47 -11.31 7.02
C THR A 138 13.14 -10.98 5.57
N ILE A 139 12.97 -9.69 5.27
CA ILE A 139 12.69 -9.20 3.92
C ILE A 139 13.93 -8.52 3.38
N ILE A 140 14.42 -8.96 2.23
CA ILE A 140 15.53 -8.37 1.51
C ILE A 140 15.01 -7.70 0.24
N ASP A 141 15.46 -6.47 0.01
CA ASP A 141 15.19 -5.69 -1.20
C ASP A 141 16.49 -5.05 -1.71
N ILE A 142 16.94 -5.41 -2.92
CA ILE A 142 18.00 -4.71 -3.64
C ILE A 142 17.32 -3.88 -4.71
N SER A 143 17.46 -2.56 -4.62
CA SER A 143 16.94 -1.62 -5.60
C SER A 143 18.07 -0.85 -6.27
N ILE A 144 17.79 -0.36 -7.47
CA ILE A 144 18.76 0.36 -8.30
C ILE A 144 18.07 1.60 -8.82
N GLU A 145 18.78 2.72 -8.79
CA GLU A 145 18.25 3.97 -9.32
C GLU A 145 17.85 3.83 -10.80
N ARG A 146 16.67 4.38 -11.14
CA ARG A 146 16.14 4.41 -12.52
C ARG A 146 16.02 3.02 -13.16
N SER A 147 15.79 1.98 -12.35
CA SER A 147 15.57 0.61 -12.83
C SER A 147 14.53 -0.09 -11.96
N ARG A 148 13.35 -0.37 -12.53
CA ARG A 148 12.26 -1.07 -11.83
C ARG A 148 12.28 -2.59 -12.03
N GLN A 149 13.04 -3.11 -13.00
CA GLN A 149 13.00 -4.52 -13.39
C GLN A 149 14.22 -5.35 -12.97
N ARG A 150 15.31 -4.72 -12.49
CA ARG A 150 16.56 -5.42 -12.14
C ARG A 150 16.83 -5.51 -10.63
N GLY A 151 15.84 -5.17 -9.83
CA GLY A 151 15.91 -5.32 -8.38
C GLY A 151 15.75 -6.77 -7.94
N LEU A 152 16.08 -7.04 -6.68
CA LEU A 152 15.80 -8.31 -6.02
C LEU A 152 14.83 -8.04 -4.88
N LYS A 153 13.77 -8.82 -4.77
CA LYS A 153 12.92 -8.83 -3.57
C LYS A 153 12.70 -10.27 -3.11
N LYS A 154 13.19 -10.59 -1.92
CA LYS A 154 13.13 -11.93 -1.34
C LYS A 154 12.63 -11.85 0.10
N ARG A 155 11.89 -12.87 0.49
CA ARG A 155 11.45 -13.09 1.86
C ARG A 155 12.04 -14.40 2.34
N PHE A 156 12.62 -14.37 3.53
CA PHE A 156 13.21 -15.51 4.19
C PHE A 156 12.49 -15.70 5.52
N ASN A 157 12.32 -16.96 5.92
CA ASN A 157 11.81 -17.27 7.23
C ASN A 157 12.93 -17.05 8.24
N ASN A 158 12.60 -16.44 9.37
CA ASN A 158 13.55 -16.14 10.44
C ASN A 158 14.77 -15.34 9.90
N MET A 159 15.99 -15.71 10.31
CA MET A 159 17.25 -15.07 9.89
C MET A 159 18.08 -15.93 8.92
N GLU A 160 17.47 -16.94 8.29
CA GLU A 160 18.14 -17.85 7.35
C GLU A 160 18.22 -17.24 5.94
N ILE A 161 19.12 -16.27 5.79
CA ILE A 161 19.33 -15.57 4.51
C ILE A 161 20.23 -16.41 3.59
N ASP A 162 19.77 -16.66 2.37
CA ASP A 162 20.63 -17.20 1.31
C ASP A 162 21.54 -16.10 0.76
N TRP A 163 22.69 -15.96 1.40
CA TRP A 163 23.70 -14.96 1.05
C TRP A 163 24.29 -15.14 -0.34
N LYS A 164 24.31 -16.35 -0.90
CA LYS A 164 24.83 -16.57 -2.26
C LYS A 164 23.93 -15.87 -3.28
N VAL A 165 22.62 -15.93 -3.09
CA VAL A 165 21.65 -15.23 -3.94
C VAL A 165 21.79 -13.71 -3.80
N VAL A 166 21.96 -13.21 -2.58
CA VAL A 166 22.07 -11.77 -2.31
C VAL A 166 23.36 -11.19 -2.90
N ASP A 167 24.51 -11.78 -2.54
CA ASP A 167 25.83 -11.33 -3.01
C ASP A 167 25.94 -11.48 -4.53
N GLY A 168 25.53 -12.62 -5.08
CA GLY A 168 25.57 -12.90 -6.51
C GLY A 168 24.66 -11.96 -7.32
N HIS A 169 23.47 -11.63 -6.80
CA HIS A 169 22.61 -10.63 -7.45
C HIS A 169 23.29 -9.26 -7.45
N LEU A 170 23.84 -8.82 -6.31
CA LEU A 170 24.47 -7.51 -6.18
C LEU A 170 25.72 -7.39 -7.08
N GLU A 171 26.54 -8.44 -7.16
CA GLU A 171 27.68 -8.53 -8.08
C GLU A 171 27.24 -8.48 -9.56
N GLY A 172 26.12 -9.13 -9.90
CA GLY A 172 25.51 -9.06 -11.23
C GLY A 172 25.06 -7.65 -11.65
N LEU A 173 24.95 -6.70 -10.71
CA LEU A 173 24.62 -5.30 -10.98
C LEU A 173 25.84 -4.43 -11.30
N SER A 174 27.04 -5.01 -11.29
CA SER A 174 28.31 -4.32 -11.55
C SER A 174 28.27 -3.38 -12.75
N ALA A 175 27.84 -3.86 -13.93
CA ALA A 175 27.78 -3.05 -15.14
C ALA A 175 26.79 -1.86 -15.04
N LEU A 176 25.78 -1.95 -14.17
CA LEU A 176 24.85 -0.85 -13.92
C LEU A 176 25.46 0.17 -12.95
N PHE A 177 26.20 -0.30 -11.95
CA PHE A 177 26.96 0.55 -11.06
C PHE A 177 28.04 1.35 -11.80
N SER A 178 28.79 0.72 -12.73
CA SER A 178 29.75 1.42 -13.61
C SER A 178 29.11 2.55 -14.40
N LYS A 179 27.82 2.43 -14.75
CA LYS A 179 27.00 3.48 -15.38
C LYS A 179 26.47 4.51 -14.37
N ARG A 180 27.12 4.65 -13.21
CA ARG A 180 26.80 5.59 -12.12
C ARG A 180 25.40 5.43 -11.54
N ARG A 181 24.79 4.25 -11.65
CA ARG A 181 23.49 3.99 -11.01
C ARG A 181 23.71 3.60 -9.56
N LYS A 182 23.01 4.28 -8.66
CA LYS A 182 23.06 3.99 -7.23
C LYS A 182 22.37 2.66 -6.93
N ILE A 183 23.04 1.79 -6.17
CA ILE A 183 22.50 0.53 -5.64
C ILE A 183 22.12 0.73 -4.18
N THR A 184 20.99 0.18 -3.76
CA THR A 184 20.54 0.20 -2.37
C THR A 184 20.13 -1.20 -1.94
N PHE A 185 20.86 -1.76 -0.98
CA PHE A 185 20.54 -3.02 -0.34
C PHE A 185 19.76 -2.72 0.94
N SER A 186 18.53 -3.24 1.03
CA SER A 186 17.65 -3.03 2.17
C SER A 186 17.33 -4.36 2.84
N ILE A 187 17.36 -4.39 4.17
CA ILE A 187 16.95 -5.55 4.96
C ILE A 187 15.97 -5.15 6.06
N GLU A 188 14.86 -5.88 6.18
CA GLU A 188 13.87 -5.69 7.24
C GLU A 188 13.74 -6.97 8.06
N PHE A 189 13.93 -6.86 9.36
CA PHE A 189 13.68 -7.95 10.31
C PHE A 189 12.36 -7.72 11.01
N ILE A 190 11.50 -8.74 10.99
CA ILE A 190 10.22 -8.73 11.69
C ILE A 190 10.34 -9.70 12.87
N TYR A 191 10.33 -9.15 14.08
CA TYR A 191 10.40 -9.90 15.33
C TYR A 191 9.02 -10.05 15.97
N LYS A 192 8.82 -11.14 16.68
CA LYS A 192 7.68 -11.36 17.56
C LYS A 192 8.19 -11.63 18.97
N GLU A 193 7.50 -11.06 19.94
CA GLU A 193 7.75 -11.35 21.35
C GLU A 193 7.22 -12.76 21.67
N VAL A 194 8.08 -13.60 22.21
CA VAL A 194 7.68 -14.91 22.73
C VAL A 194 7.20 -14.68 24.15
N ALA A 195 5.91 -14.90 24.39
CA ALA A 195 5.39 -14.87 25.74
C ALA A 195 6.08 -15.99 26.54
N SER A 196 6.89 -15.59 27.52
CA SER A 196 7.39 -16.50 28.55
C SER A 196 6.18 -16.97 29.37
N ASP A 197 5.87 -18.26 29.34
CA ASP A 197 5.02 -18.88 30.36
C ASP A 197 5.79 -18.92 31.69
N SER A 198 6.05 -17.76 32.29
CA SER A 198 6.65 -17.63 33.61
C SER A 198 5.61 -17.08 34.59
N THR A 199 4.91 -18.03 35.19
CA THR A 199 4.40 -18.01 36.58
C THR A 199 3.65 -16.78 37.05
N ILE A 200 2.36 -17.02 37.33
CA ILE A 200 1.53 -16.34 38.33
C ILE A 200 2.39 -15.82 39.49
N ALA A 201 2.71 -14.53 39.48
CA ALA A 201 3.24 -13.80 40.63
C ALA A 201 2.25 -12.70 41.02
N LYS A 202 1.73 -12.87 42.23
CA LYS A 202 0.63 -12.15 42.86
C LYS A 202 0.80 -10.62 42.79
N GLY A 203 -0.27 -9.95 42.33
CA GLY A 203 -0.87 -8.82 43.02
C GLY A 203 -0.11 -7.50 43.07
N LYS A 204 -0.28 -6.68 42.03
CA LYS A 204 -0.62 -5.26 42.23
C LYS A 204 -1.80 -4.93 41.33
N LYS A 205 -2.96 -4.66 41.93
CA LYS A 205 -4.11 -4.06 41.24
C LYS A 205 -3.63 -2.75 40.61
N LYS A 206 -3.28 -2.79 39.33
CA LYS A 206 -3.11 -1.60 38.51
C LYS A 206 -4.50 -1.01 38.40
N LYS A 207 -4.75 0.11 39.08
CA LYS A 207 -6.01 0.84 38.93
C LYS A 207 -6.19 1.10 37.45
N GLN A 208 -7.18 0.46 36.87
CA GLN A 208 -7.60 0.65 35.49
C GLN A 208 -7.92 2.14 35.36
N SER A 209 -7.16 2.84 34.53
CA SER A 209 -7.38 4.26 34.30
C SER A 209 -8.81 4.44 33.77
N ALA A 210 -9.53 5.47 34.22
CA ALA A 210 -10.85 5.81 33.71
C ALA A 210 -10.88 5.91 32.16
N THR A 211 -9.73 6.20 31.55
CA THR A 211 -9.53 6.24 30.09
C THR A 211 -9.52 4.85 29.44
N GLU A 212 -8.97 3.84 30.12
CA GLU A 212 -8.90 2.45 29.63
C GLU A 212 -10.24 1.75 29.80
N ALA A 213 -10.97 2.02 30.89
CA ALA A 213 -12.34 1.58 31.07
C ALA A 213 -13.28 2.21 30.01
N GLN A 214 -13.15 3.51 29.72
CA GLN A 214 -13.86 4.14 28.60
C GLN A 214 -13.44 3.59 27.23
N LYS A 215 -12.16 3.21 27.04
CA LYS A 215 -11.68 2.63 25.78
C LYS A 215 -12.24 1.22 25.58
N LEU A 216 -12.28 0.40 26.64
CA LEU A 216 -12.92 -0.92 26.60
C LEU A 216 -14.42 -0.80 26.36
N GLN A 217 -15.09 0.15 27.02
CA GLN A 217 -16.52 0.40 26.83
C GLN A 217 -16.82 0.85 25.40
N ARG A 218 -16.03 1.77 24.83
CA ARG A 218 -16.18 2.20 23.43
C ARG A 218 -15.82 1.12 22.42
N ALA A 219 -14.85 0.25 22.73
CA ALA A 219 -14.51 -0.90 21.90
C ALA A 219 -15.60 -1.98 21.93
N ALA A 220 -16.21 -2.21 23.09
CA ALA A 220 -17.37 -3.08 23.25
C ALA A 220 -18.59 -2.53 22.48
N GLU A 221 -18.85 -1.22 22.60
CA GLU A 221 -19.92 -0.53 21.85
C GLU A 221 -19.68 -0.59 20.32
N ALA A 222 -18.43 -0.56 19.86
CA ALA A 222 -18.08 -0.72 18.44
C ALA A 222 -18.33 -2.14 17.90
N GLY A 223 -18.33 -3.16 18.77
CA GLY A 223 -18.52 -4.56 18.39
C GLY A 223 -19.91 -4.87 17.85
N LEU A 224 -20.96 -4.23 18.38
CA LEU A 224 -22.33 -4.41 17.85
C LEU A 224 -22.49 -3.76 16.48
N TRP A 225 -21.99 -2.53 16.31
CA TRP A 225 -22.02 -1.84 15.01
C TRP A 225 -21.28 -2.63 13.95
N ALA A 226 -20.05 -3.09 14.23
CA ALA A 226 -19.26 -3.86 13.29
C ALA A 226 -19.99 -5.12 12.80
N ARG A 227 -20.66 -5.84 13.71
CA ARG A 227 -21.45 -7.04 13.38
C ARG A 227 -22.69 -6.73 12.54
N VAL A 228 -23.39 -5.63 12.81
CA VAL A 228 -24.54 -5.17 12.00
C VAL A 228 -24.11 -4.71 10.59
N TYR A 229 -23.01 -3.96 10.49
CA TYR A 229 -22.46 -3.54 9.19
C TYR A 229 -22.01 -4.74 8.36
N GLU A 230 -21.30 -5.70 8.95
CA GLU A 230 -20.83 -6.90 8.24
C GLU A 230 -21.99 -7.79 7.79
N ARG A 231 -23.04 -7.94 8.62
CA ARG A 231 -24.25 -8.72 8.27
C ARG A 231 -24.97 -8.14 7.04
N HIS A 232 -25.07 -6.83 6.95
CA HIS A 232 -25.79 -6.13 5.88
C HIS A 232 -24.89 -5.66 4.73
N ARG A 233 -23.64 -6.11 4.72
CA ARG A 233 -22.68 -5.82 3.66
C ARG A 233 -23.10 -6.49 2.36
N CYS A 234 -23.11 -5.72 1.29
CA CYS A 234 -23.52 -6.22 -0.01
C CYS A 234 -22.44 -7.14 -0.61
N ARG A 235 -22.77 -8.41 -0.82
CA ARG A 235 -21.84 -9.41 -1.41
C ARG A 235 -21.97 -9.54 -2.95
N GLY A 236 -22.87 -8.78 -3.56
CA GLY A 236 -23.12 -8.83 -4.99
C GLY A 236 -22.03 -8.09 -5.78
N LYS A 237 -21.29 -8.82 -6.64
CA LYS A 237 -20.22 -8.27 -7.50
C LYS A 237 -20.66 -7.12 -8.41
N HIS A 238 -21.95 -7.06 -8.76
CA HIS A 238 -22.53 -6.04 -9.64
C HIS A 238 -23.72 -5.29 -9.01
N CYS A 239 -23.81 -5.28 -7.67
CA CYS A 239 -24.91 -4.58 -7.01
C CYS A 239 -24.74 -3.06 -7.11
N LYS A 240 -25.76 -2.38 -7.66
CA LYS A 240 -25.78 -0.92 -7.83
C LYS A 240 -26.29 -0.15 -6.61
N GLN A 241 -26.69 -0.86 -5.54
CA GLN A 241 -27.35 -0.26 -4.37
C GLN A 241 -26.37 0.29 -3.32
N GLY A 242 -25.07 0.08 -3.51
CA GLY A 242 -24.02 0.55 -2.60
C GLY A 242 -23.51 -0.53 -1.63
N PRO A 243 -22.70 -0.14 -0.64
CA PRO A 243 -21.92 -1.07 0.18
C PRO A 243 -22.77 -1.90 1.15
N HIS A 244 -23.96 -1.41 1.52
CA HIS A 244 -24.92 -2.11 2.37
C HIS A 244 -26.25 -2.22 1.66
N CYS A 245 -26.79 -3.43 1.61
CA CYS A 245 -28.00 -3.73 0.88
C CYS A 245 -28.76 -4.85 1.59
N TRP A 246 -30.07 -4.86 1.43
CA TRP A 246 -30.93 -5.94 1.88
C TRP A 246 -31.53 -6.65 0.66
N PRO A 247 -31.24 -7.94 0.45
CA PRO A 247 -31.90 -8.72 -0.59
C PRO A 247 -33.34 -9.06 -0.17
N ASP A 248 -34.31 -8.87 -1.05
CA ASP A 248 -35.66 -9.38 -0.86
C ASP A 248 -35.77 -10.87 -1.23
N GLU A 249 -36.92 -11.48 -0.95
CA GLU A 249 -37.19 -12.89 -1.27
C GLU A 249 -37.11 -13.22 -2.77
N ARG A 250 -37.15 -12.20 -3.63
CA ARG A 250 -37.03 -12.32 -5.09
C ARG A 250 -35.58 -12.10 -5.56
N GLY A 251 -34.65 -11.90 -4.64
CA GLY A 251 -33.23 -11.64 -4.91
C GLY A 251 -32.93 -10.22 -5.37
N ASN A 252 -33.88 -9.28 -5.30
CA ASN A 252 -33.58 -7.87 -5.58
C ASN A 252 -32.94 -7.22 -4.37
N HIS A 253 -31.86 -6.50 -4.60
CA HIS A 253 -31.18 -5.78 -3.55
C HIS A 253 -31.81 -4.40 -3.37
N HIS A 254 -32.09 -4.03 -2.12
CA HIS A 254 -32.59 -2.73 -1.71
C HIS A 254 -31.51 -1.99 -0.93
N ARG A 255 -31.29 -0.71 -1.22
CA ARG A 255 -30.25 0.09 -0.54
C ARG A 255 -30.56 0.27 0.94
N LEU A 256 -29.59 -0.04 1.81
CA LEU A 256 -29.65 0.31 3.23
C LEU A 256 -28.89 1.61 3.45
N LEU A 257 -29.59 2.61 3.98
CA LEU A 257 -29.01 3.90 4.38
C LEU A 257 -28.46 3.81 5.80
N PRO A 258 -27.52 4.69 6.19
CA PRO A 258 -26.97 4.72 7.54
C PRO A 258 -28.06 4.74 8.61
N ARG A 259 -29.07 5.61 8.46
CA ARG A 259 -30.21 5.66 9.40
C ARG A 259 -30.93 4.32 9.59
N HIS A 260 -31.04 3.49 8.55
CA HIS A 260 -31.67 2.16 8.67
C HIS A 260 -30.81 1.21 9.49
N LEU A 261 -29.48 1.30 9.36
CA LEU A 261 -28.53 0.52 10.16
C LEU A 261 -28.50 1.03 11.62
N GLU A 262 -28.61 2.34 11.83
CA GLU A 262 -28.74 2.94 13.16
C GLU A 262 -30.04 2.53 13.85
N ASP A 263 -31.16 2.54 13.14
CA ASP A 263 -32.45 2.10 13.65
C ASP A 263 -32.46 0.60 13.93
N LEU A 264 -31.71 -0.19 13.15
CA LEU A 264 -31.54 -1.63 13.40
C LEU A 264 -30.72 -1.88 14.68
N VAL A 265 -29.60 -1.17 14.87
CA VAL A 265 -28.83 -1.25 16.13
C VAL A 265 -29.70 -0.81 17.30
N ARG A 266 -30.48 0.26 17.15
CA ARG A 266 -31.40 0.73 18.20
C ARG A 266 -32.46 -0.31 18.52
N HIS A 267 -32.99 -0.99 17.50
CA HIS A 267 -33.96 -2.06 17.67
C HIS A 267 -33.35 -3.26 18.41
N ILE A 268 -32.13 -3.67 18.05
CA ILE A 268 -31.40 -4.75 18.73
C ILE A 268 -31.22 -4.40 20.20
N LYS A 269 -30.71 -3.19 20.50
CA LYS A 269 -30.52 -2.74 21.89
C LYS A 269 -31.83 -2.65 22.68
N GLY A 270 -32.92 -2.25 22.02
CA GLY A 270 -34.25 -2.19 22.64
C GLY A 270 -34.87 -3.54 22.98
N ASN A 271 -34.39 -4.63 22.36
CA ASN A 271 -34.86 -6.00 22.60
C ASN A 271 -33.90 -6.82 23.48
N MET A 272 -32.78 -6.25 23.92
CA MET A 272 -31.84 -6.93 24.82
C MET A 272 -32.51 -7.21 26.16
N LYS A 273 -32.30 -8.42 26.70
CA LYS A 273 -32.78 -8.76 28.04
C LYS A 273 -31.93 -8.05 29.09
N GLU A 274 -32.52 -7.75 30.23
CA GLU A 274 -31.81 -7.11 31.34
C GLU A 274 -30.63 -8.00 31.79
N GLY A 275 -29.40 -7.46 31.69
CA GLY A 275 -28.16 -8.17 32.01
C GLY A 275 -27.47 -8.88 30.84
N GLU A 276 -28.05 -8.90 29.65
CA GLU A 276 -27.42 -9.44 28.44
C GLU A 276 -26.32 -8.50 27.93
N LYS A 277 -25.14 -9.03 27.63
CA LYS A 277 -24.03 -8.22 27.10
C LYS A 277 -24.18 -8.06 25.60
N GLU A 278 -23.80 -6.89 25.07
CA GLU A 278 -23.91 -6.60 23.63
C GLU A 278 -23.21 -7.65 22.76
N GLU A 279 -22.11 -8.25 23.24
CA GLU A 279 -21.34 -9.31 22.56
C GLU A 279 -22.11 -10.61 22.32
N ASP A 280 -23.07 -10.94 23.19
CA ASP A 280 -23.84 -12.18 23.17
C ASP A 280 -25.15 -12.05 22.37
N VAL A 281 -25.52 -10.82 21.97
CA VAL A 281 -26.76 -10.54 21.24
C VAL A 281 -26.64 -10.99 19.78
N ASP A 282 -27.65 -11.72 19.31
CA ASP A 282 -27.74 -12.13 17.90
C ASP A 282 -28.04 -10.93 16.99
N VAL A 283 -27.16 -10.71 16.02
CA VAL A 283 -27.29 -9.67 15.00
C VAL A 283 -27.94 -10.20 13.71
N ASN A 284 -28.23 -11.50 13.63
CA ASN A 284 -28.89 -12.12 12.47
C ASN A 284 -30.41 -11.94 12.50
N ILE A 285 -30.87 -10.77 12.94
CA ILE A 285 -32.29 -10.45 12.95
C ILE A 285 -32.79 -10.09 11.54
N GLU A 286 -34.03 -10.45 11.24
CA GLU A 286 -34.72 -9.91 10.08
C GLU A 286 -34.95 -8.41 10.24
N ILE A 287 -34.92 -7.66 9.14
CA ILE A 287 -35.12 -6.22 9.19
C ILE A 287 -36.54 -5.94 9.70
N PRO A 288 -36.71 -5.22 10.82
CA PRO A 288 -38.03 -4.95 11.38
C PRO A 288 -38.97 -4.29 10.36
N PRO A 289 -40.27 -4.64 10.33
CA PRO A 289 -41.21 -4.14 9.32
C PRO A 289 -41.27 -2.62 9.20
N ARG A 290 -41.04 -1.89 10.29
CA ARG A 290 -40.98 -0.41 10.30
C ARG A 290 -39.79 0.13 9.49
N ILE A 291 -38.63 -0.49 9.64
CA ILE A 291 -37.40 -0.13 8.91
C ILE A 291 -37.52 -0.59 7.46
N LEU A 292 -38.06 -1.79 7.24
CA LEU A 292 -38.28 -2.33 5.90
C LEU A 292 -39.24 -1.46 5.06
N LYS A 293 -40.31 -0.96 5.68
CA LYS A 293 -41.23 -0.02 5.02
C LYS A 293 -40.51 1.25 4.55
N ASP A 294 -39.68 1.85 5.41
CA ASP A 294 -38.88 3.02 5.02
C ASP A 294 -37.90 2.66 3.89
N VAL A 295 -37.22 1.52 3.97
CA VAL A 295 -36.32 1.04 2.90
C VAL A 295 -37.05 0.94 1.55
N LEU A 296 -38.24 0.34 1.51
CA LEU A 296 -39.01 0.17 0.27
C LEU A 296 -39.57 1.50 -0.27
N ASP A 297 -40.07 2.37 0.61
CA ASP A 297 -40.61 3.68 0.22
C ASP A 297 -39.52 4.61 -0.35
N ASN A 298 -38.29 4.53 0.18
CA ASN A 298 -37.16 5.29 -0.36
C ASN A 298 -36.63 4.75 -1.69
N ASN A 299 -36.79 3.46 -1.98
CA ASN A 299 -36.42 2.89 -3.27
C ASN A 299 -37.47 3.22 -4.36
N ARG A 300 -38.76 3.30 -4.00
CA ARG A 300 -39.85 3.70 -4.92
C ARG A 300 -39.72 5.13 -5.44
N LYS A 301 -39.26 6.07 -4.62
CA LYS A 301 -39.06 7.48 -5.01
C LYS A 301 -37.96 7.72 -6.05
N ARG A 302 -37.23 6.67 -6.48
CA ARG A 302 -36.14 6.76 -7.49
C ARG A 302 -36.44 6.04 -8.81
N LYS A 303 -37.64 5.48 -9.01
CA LYS A 303 -38.09 5.12 -10.36
C LYS A 303 -38.77 6.34 -11.00
N PRO A 304 -38.20 6.98 -12.04
CA PRO A 304 -39.03 7.74 -12.96
C PRO A 304 -39.97 6.75 -13.68
N GLU A 305 -41.21 7.14 -13.91
CA GLU A 305 -42.16 6.37 -14.73
C GLU A 305 -41.53 6.06 -16.09
N ASP A 306 -41.55 4.77 -16.45
CA ASP A 306 -41.00 4.26 -17.70
C ASP A 306 -41.73 4.90 -18.89
N SER A 307 -40.96 5.63 -19.70
CA SER A 307 -41.35 6.20 -20.98
C SER A 307 -41.76 5.09 -21.96
N ILE A 308 -43.03 5.06 -22.34
CA ILE A 308 -43.50 4.34 -23.52
C ILE A 308 -43.33 5.26 -24.74
N GLY A 309 -42.37 4.92 -25.59
CA GLY A 309 -42.50 5.04 -27.05
C GLY A 309 -42.07 6.35 -27.68
N CYS A 310 -40.77 6.49 -27.97
CA CYS A 310 -40.33 7.38 -29.05
C CYS A 310 -40.44 6.64 -30.40
N ARG A 311 -41.40 7.06 -31.23
CA ARG A 311 -41.31 6.93 -32.70
C ARG A 311 -41.91 8.16 -33.36
N ASN A 312 -41.04 8.86 -34.09
CA ASN A 312 -41.30 9.81 -35.17
C ASN A 312 -42.00 11.13 -34.80
N CYS A 313 -41.29 12.25 -34.97
CA CYS A 313 -41.56 13.19 -36.07
C CYS A 313 -40.55 14.35 -36.10
N LYS A 314 -40.24 14.77 -37.33
CA LYS A 314 -39.31 15.83 -37.74
C LYS A 314 -39.94 17.22 -37.67
N THR A 315 -39.06 18.24 -37.71
CA THR A 315 -39.16 19.54 -38.45
C THR A 315 -39.43 20.83 -37.64
N HIS A 316 -38.47 21.75 -37.77
CA HIS A 316 -38.42 23.23 -37.64
C HIS A 316 -39.55 24.04 -36.96
N VAL A 317 -39.19 25.08 -36.18
CA VAL A 317 -39.24 26.54 -36.51
C VAL A 317 -39.00 27.39 -35.22
N SER A 318 -38.32 28.53 -35.39
CA SER A 318 -37.96 29.58 -34.41
C SER A 318 -39.13 30.27 -33.69
N ALA A 319 -38.87 30.84 -32.49
CA ALA A 319 -38.91 32.30 -32.17
C ALA A 319 -39.26 32.62 -30.69
N HIS A 320 -38.31 33.32 -30.05
CA HIS A 320 -38.39 34.48 -29.13
C HIS A 320 -39.37 34.61 -27.92
N SER A 321 -38.80 35.26 -26.89
CA SER A 321 -39.37 35.97 -25.72
C SER A 321 -39.82 35.11 -24.54
N GLY A 322 -39.60 35.45 -23.27
CA GLY A 322 -39.05 36.64 -22.59
C GLY A 322 -39.21 36.42 -21.07
N HIS A 323 -38.35 37.07 -20.29
CA HIS A 323 -38.21 37.08 -18.82
C HIS A 323 -39.46 36.91 -17.95
N HIS A 324 -39.30 36.26 -16.77
CA HIS A 324 -39.44 36.92 -15.46
C HIS A 324 -38.89 36.05 -14.31
N ASP A 325 -37.96 36.62 -13.56
CA ASP A 325 -37.38 36.11 -12.32
C ASP A 325 -38.39 36.14 -11.17
N ALA A 326 -38.40 35.08 -10.34
CA ALA A 326 -38.76 35.17 -8.93
C ALA A 326 -38.03 34.06 -8.16
N ALA A 327 -37.18 34.49 -7.24
CA ALA A 327 -36.23 33.70 -6.48
C ALA A 327 -36.88 32.60 -5.62
N GLY A 328 -36.32 31.39 -5.72
CA GLY A 328 -36.56 30.29 -4.81
C GLY A 328 -35.25 29.55 -4.60
N ALA A 329 -34.51 29.98 -3.58
CA ALA A 329 -33.37 29.34 -2.92
C ALA A 329 -32.66 28.24 -3.73
N SER A 330 -31.55 28.65 -4.36
CA SER A 330 -30.40 27.83 -4.73
C SER A 330 -30.39 26.49 -3.99
N LEU A 331 -30.93 25.47 -4.65
CA LEU A 331 -30.39 24.13 -4.55
C LEU A 331 -28.91 24.32 -4.87
N GLU A 332 -28.06 24.41 -3.85
CA GLU A 332 -26.62 24.35 -4.05
C GLU A 332 -26.40 23.02 -4.76
N ASP A 333 -26.32 23.13 -6.07
CA ASP A 333 -25.87 22.14 -7.00
C ASP A 333 -24.68 21.47 -6.32
N VAL A 334 -24.89 20.24 -5.85
CA VAL A 334 -23.82 19.43 -5.28
C VAL A 334 -22.98 19.09 -6.49
N THR A 335 -22.12 20.04 -6.86
CA THR A 335 -21.30 19.92 -8.06
C THR A 335 -20.42 18.72 -7.83
N ASP A 336 -20.72 17.68 -8.61
CA ASP A 336 -19.97 16.45 -8.63
C ASP A 336 -18.50 16.81 -8.87
N VAL A 337 -17.63 16.31 -8.01
CA VAL A 337 -16.19 16.48 -8.20
C VAL A 337 -15.79 15.63 -9.40
N ASP A 338 -15.65 16.29 -10.56
CA ASP A 338 -15.22 15.65 -11.81
C ASP A 338 -13.75 15.19 -11.74
N GLY A 339 -13.46 14.02 -12.30
CA GLY A 339 -12.15 13.36 -12.24
C GLY A 339 -12.08 12.11 -11.36
N ASP A 340 -10.89 11.49 -11.30
CA ASP A 340 -10.68 10.31 -10.45
C ASP A 340 -10.82 10.68 -8.96
N ARG A 341 -11.66 9.93 -8.25
CA ARG A 341 -12.09 10.25 -6.87
C ARG A 341 -10.96 10.20 -5.87
N LYS A 342 -9.94 9.36 -6.12
CA LYS A 342 -8.76 9.26 -5.27
C LYS A 342 -7.86 10.47 -5.53
N ASP A 343 -7.61 10.79 -6.79
CA ASP A 343 -6.74 11.90 -7.18
C ASP A 343 -7.29 13.24 -6.67
N LYS A 344 -8.61 13.42 -6.71
CA LYS A 344 -9.27 14.62 -6.18
C LYS A 344 -9.18 14.74 -4.66
N LEU A 345 -9.27 13.62 -3.93
CA LEU A 345 -9.04 13.61 -2.49
C LEU A 345 -7.58 13.94 -2.16
N GLU A 346 -6.61 13.40 -2.90
CA GLU A 346 -5.19 13.72 -2.75
C GLU A 346 -4.90 15.21 -3.05
N GLU A 347 -5.52 15.78 -4.09
CA GLU A 347 -5.43 17.21 -4.44
C GLU A 347 -5.95 18.11 -3.31
N TYR A 348 -7.09 17.75 -2.72
CA TYR A 348 -7.64 18.46 -1.56
C TYR A 348 -6.76 18.34 -0.31
N CYS A 349 -6.23 17.15 -0.04
CA CYS A 349 -5.29 16.95 1.06
C CYS A 349 -4.03 17.80 0.89
N ASN A 350 -3.51 17.95 -0.33
CA ASN A 350 -2.39 18.85 -0.59
C ASN A 350 -2.77 20.33 -0.42
N TRP A 351 -3.93 20.74 -0.93
CA TRP A 351 -4.43 22.11 -0.80
C TRP A 351 -4.62 22.51 0.67
N THR A 352 -5.23 21.65 1.51
CA THR A 352 -5.43 21.95 2.94
C THR A 352 -4.13 22.19 3.71
N LEU A 353 -3.03 21.54 3.32
CA LEU A 353 -1.71 21.74 3.93
C LEU A 353 -1.02 23.04 3.46
N GLN A 354 -1.38 23.56 2.29
CA GLN A 354 -0.88 24.85 1.79
C GLN A 354 -1.53 26.05 2.49
N GLN A 355 -2.72 25.86 3.07
CA GLN A 355 -3.49 26.92 3.75
C GLN A 355 -2.93 27.30 5.14
N VAL A 356 -1.91 26.60 5.66
CA VAL A 356 -1.44 26.80 7.04
C VAL A 356 0.08 26.85 7.12
N LYS A 357 0.60 27.80 7.89
CA LYS A 357 2.05 28.03 8.09
C LYS A 357 2.61 27.45 9.40
N SER A 358 1.75 27.00 10.32
CA SER A 358 2.15 26.46 11.63
C SER A 358 2.33 24.95 11.58
N ASP A 359 3.47 24.44 12.06
CA ASP A 359 3.81 23.01 12.05
C ASP A 359 2.85 22.19 12.90
N ARG A 360 2.46 22.68 14.09
CA ARG A 360 1.49 22.02 14.95
C ARG A 360 0.10 21.87 14.30
N TRP A 361 -0.30 22.83 13.46
CA TRP A 361 -1.56 22.74 12.71
C TRP A 361 -1.42 21.86 11.47
N ARG A 362 -0.25 21.89 10.82
CA ARG A 362 0.10 21.02 9.69
C ARG A 362 0.05 19.55 10.08
N GLU A 363 0.68 19.16 11.19
CA GLU A 363 0.66 17.79 11.70
C GLU A 363 -0.77 17.30 11.99
N ALA A 364 -1.59 18.17 12.58
CA ALA A 364 -2.96 17.82 12.91
C ALA A 364 -3.83 17.65 11.66
N LEU A 365 -3.63 18.50 10.63
CA LEU A 365 -4.28 18.34 9.32
C LEU A 365 -3.76 17.14 8.55
N GLN A 366 -2.47 16.80 8.62
CA GLN A 366 -1.93 15.57 8.04
C GLN A 366 -2.58 14.32 8.65
N ALA A 367 -2.83 14.31 9.96
CA ALA A 367 -3.56 13.21 10.59
C ALA A 367 -5.01 13.09 10.09
N ALA A 368 -5.69 14.22 9.84
CA ALA A 368 -7.02 14.23 9.25
C ALA A 368 -7.02 13.77 7.78
N ASN A 369 -6.06 14.22 6.99
CA ASN A 369 -5.85 13.85 5.59
C ASN A 369 -5.58 12.34 5.46
N GLN A 370 -4.68 11.81 6.28
CA GLN A 370 -4.36 10.38 6.30
C GLN A 370 -5.56 9.56 6.72
N PHE A 371 -6.31 9.99 7.73
CA PHE A 371 -7.55 9.33 8.13
C PHE A 371 -8.58 9.31 7.00
N ALA A 372 -8.75 10.43 6.27
CA ALA A 372 -9.66 10.49 5.14
C ALA A 372 -9.26 9.53 4.01
N LEU A 373 -7.97 9.47 3.66
CA LEU A 373 -7.43 8.55 2.65
C LEU A 373 -7.58 7.08 3.10
N ASP A 374 -7.24 6.76 4.34
CA ASP A 374 -7.27 5.40 4.88
C ASP A 374 -8.68 4.85 5.06
N GLN A 375 -9.64 5.73 5.37
CA GLN A 375 -11.05 5.39 5.49
C GLN A 375 -11.81 5.57 4.16
N PHE A 376 -11.09 5.88 3.07
CA PHE A 376 -11.64 6.14 1.74
C PHE A 376 -12.78 7.18 1.75
N LEU A 377 -12.67 8.18 2.62
CA LEU A 377 -13.60 9.30 2.74
C LEU A 377 -13.32 10.30 1.61
N GLU A 378 -13.78 9.96 0.42
CA GLU A 378 -13.68 10.82 -0.76
C GLU A 378 -14.56 12.09 -0.62
N LEU A 379 -14.20 13.15 -1.34
CA LEU A 379 -14.74 14.50 -1.14
C LEU A 379 -16.26 14.60 -1.30
N ASN A 380 -16.83 13.90 -2.29
CA ASN A 380 -18.28 13.87 -2.49
C ASN A 380 -18.99 13.17 -1.32
N SER A 381 -18.42 12.08 -0.80
CA SER A 381 -18.93 11.38 0.40
C SER A 381 -18.90 12.27 1.64
N ILE A 382 -17.85 13.08 1.78
CA ILE A 382 -17.75 14.05 2.88
C ILE A 382 -18.75 15.20 2.69
N LEU A 383 -18.89 15.74 1.47
CA LEU A 383 -19.85 16.82 1.19
C LEU A 383 -21.30 16.39 1.36
N GLN A 384 -21.62 15.14 1.02
CA GLN A 384 -22.95 14.55 1.24
C GLN A 384 -23.22 14.31 2.73
N HIS A 385 -22.18 14.01 3.51
CA HIS A 385 -22.31 13.66 4.93
C HIS A 385 -21.26 14.33 5.84
N PRO A 386 -21.26 15.67 5.93
CA PRO A 386 -20.19 16.43 6.58
C PRO A 386 -20.08 16.16 8.08
N THR A 387 -21.22 16.14 8.78
CA THR A 387 -21.27 15.86 10.22
C THR A 387 -20.84 14.43 10.55
N VAL A 388 -21.17 13.47 9.68
CA VAL A 388 -20.81 12.05 9.87
C VAL A 388 -19.32 11.86 9.64
N ALA A 389 -18.76 12.45 8.59
CA ALA A 389 -17.32 12.40 8.30
C ALA A 389 -16.51 13.06 9.43
N ALA A 390 -16.92 14.23 9.91
CA ALA A 390 -16.25 14.90 11.03
C ALA A 390 -16.31 14.06 12.32
N ASN A 391 -17.47 13.48 12.63
CA ASN A 391 -17.60 12.62 13.81
C ASN A 391 -16.78 11.32 13.68
N LEU A 392 -16.69 10.75 12.49
CA LEU A 392 -15.89 9.56 12.23
C LEU A 392 -14.39 9.86 12.40
N MET A 393 -13.93 11.00 11.90
CA MET A 393 -12.57 11.51 12.12
C MET A 393 -12.28 11.71 13.61
N ILE A 394 -13.21 12.32 14.35
CA ILE A 394 -13.07 12.52 15.80
C ILE A 394 -12.97 11.20 16.56
N LYS A 395 -13.84 10.25 16.23
CA LYS A 395 -13.80 8.89 16.78
C LYS A 395 -12.50 8.16 16.42
N GLY A 396 -11.93 8.48 15.26
CA GLY A 396 -10.63 8.03 14.78
C GLY A 396 -9.40 8.71 15.39
N GLY A 397 -9.60 9.63 16.34
CA GLY A 397 -8.50 10.32 17.03
C GLY A 397 -8.06 11.63 16.39
N VAL A 398 -8.73 12.09 15.32
CA VAL A 398 -8.51 13.43 14.77
C VAL A 398 -9.07 14.48 15.74
N LYS A 399 -8.32 15.56 15.99
CA LYS A 399 -8.77 16.62 16.90
C LYS A 399 -10.08 17.26 16.38
N PRO A 400 -11.10 17.49 17.23
CA PRO A 400 -12.42 17.97 16.79
C PRO A 400 -12.41 19.23 15.93
N GLY A 401 -11.60 20.23 16.30
CA GLY A 401 -11.47 21.46 15.51
C GLY A 401 -10.91 21.20 14.11
N ILE A 402 -9.99 20.24 13.97
CA ILE A 402 -9.39 19.87 12.70
C ILE A 402 -10.35 19.07 11.84
N ALA A 403 -11.11 18.15 12.43
CA ALA A 403 -12.13 17.38 11.71
C ALA A 403 -13.23 18.30 11.13
N LEU A 404 -13.73 19.26 11.92
CA LEU A 404 -14.70 20.24 11.45
C LEU A 404 -14.13 21.15 10.36
N GLN A 405 -12.89 21.61 10.53
CA GLN A 405 -12.19 22.42 9.54
C GLN A 405 -12.00 21.64 8.23
N PHE A 406 -11.51 20.40 8.30
CA PHE A 406 -11.29 19.53 7.14
C PHE A 406 -12.57 19.32 6.34
N VAL A 407 -13.72 19.19 6.98
CA VAL A 407 -15.00 19.03 6.27
C VAL A 407 -15.48 20.36 5.66
N SER A 408 -15.42 21.46 6.41
CA SER A 408 -15.92 22.77 5.98
C SER A 408 -15.16 23.37 4.79
N ASN A 409 -13.88 23.00 4.64
CA ASN A 409 -12.98 23.57 3.67
C ASN A 409 -13.13 22.99 2.25
N ILE A 410 -13.87 21.89 2.08
CA ILE A 410 -14.04 21.24 0.77
C ILE A 410 -14.79 22.17 -0.20
N LYS A 411 -15.81 22.91 0.28
CA LYS A 411 -16.53 23.89 -0.54
C LYS A 411 -15.63 25.03 -1.02
N LYS A 412 -14.69 25.47 -0.19
CA LYS A 412 -13.72 26.53 -0.55
C LYS A 412 -12.74 26.05 -1.60
N PHE A 413 -12.23 24.82 -1.45
CA PHE A 413 -11.39 24.17 -2.44
C PHE A 413 -12.09 24.08 -3.82
N GLN A 414 -13.36 23.69 -3.85
CA GLN A 414 -14.14 23.63 -5.10
C GLN A 414 -14.34 25.00 -5.76
N GLN A 415 -14.51 26.06 -4.99
CA GLN A 415 -14.66 27.42 -5.52
C GLN A 415 -13.37 27.98 -6.10
N GLU A 416 -12.22 27.65 -5.50
CA GLU A 416 -10.90 28.02 -6.01
C GLU A 416 -10.51 27.23 -7.27
N ALA A 417 -10.84 25.93 -7.31
CA ALA A 417 -10.60 25.09 -8.48
C ALA A 417 -11.43 25.48 -9.72
N LYS A 418 -12.55 26.20 -9.55
CA LYS A 418 -13.38 26.72 -10.66
C LYS A 418 -12.94 28.10 -11.17
N ARG A 419 -11.98 28.76 -10.50
CA ARG A 419 -11.44 30.07 -10.89
C ARG A 419 -10.13 29.99 -11.67
N LEU A 420 -9.54 28.79 -11.73
CA LEU A 420 -8.44 28.40 -12.60
C LEU A 420 -9.02 27.78 -13.87
#